data_AF-A0A553KJE7-F1
#
_entry.id   AF-A0A553KJE7-F1
#
_cell.length_a   1.000
_cell.length_b   1.000
_cell.length_c   1.000
_cell.angle_alpha   90.00
_cell.angle_beta   90.00
_cell.angle_gamma   90.00
#
_symmetry.space_group_name_H-M   'P 1'
#
loop_
_entity.id
_entity.type
_entity.pdbx_description
1 polymer ?
#
loop_
_entity_poly.entity_id
_entity_poly.type
_entity_poly.pdbx_seq_one_letter_code
_entity_poly.pdbx_strand_id
1 'polypeptide(L)' 'MTDEERGVLEKLGFRLEDGAVKHLKLGIVERCEVFEGFASLAELEAFAKAMLRTRCRLRKTAAQPGGERQTRDKRR' A
#
# COMPACT_ATOMS: atom_id res chain seq x y z
N MET A 1 10.75 14.75 8.57
CA MET A 1 10.17 13.58 9.26
C MET A 1 10.66 13.55 10.70
N THR A 2 9.75 13.49 11.67
CA THR A 2 10.07 13.46 13.10
C THR A 2 10.26 12.03 13.61
N ASP A 3 10.87 11.87 14.80
CA ASP A 3 11.09 10.56 15.42
C ASP A 3 9.75 9.86 15.77
N GLU A 4 8.73 10.63 16.14
CA GLU A 4 7.39 10.12 16.44
C GLU A 4 6.71 9.52 15.21
N GLU A 5 6.78 10.22 14.06
CA GLU A 5 6.26 9.74 12.77
C GLU A 5 6.97 8.45 12.34
N ARG A 6 8.29 8.40 12.52
CA ARG A 6 9.09 7.21 12.28
C ARG A 6 8.64 6.05 13.16
N GLY A 7 8.39 6.29 14.45
CA GLY A 7 7.91 5.27 15.38
C GLY A 7 6.55 4.68 14.97
N VAL A 8 5.65 5.49 14.43
CA VAL A 8 4.36 5.01 13.89
C VAL A 8 4.57 4.11 12.68
N LEU A 9 5.46 4.49 11.76
CA LEU A 9 5.74 3.73 10.55
C LEU A 9 6.48 2.42 10.86
N GLU A 10 7.43 2.43 11.79
CA GLU A 10 8.10 1.21 12.26
C GLU A 10 7.12 0.21 12.91
N LYS A 11 6.15 0.69 13.70
CA LYS A 11 5.07 -0.16 14.25
C LYS A 11 4.22 -0.84 13.17
N LEU A 12 4.05 -0.19 12.02
CA LEU A 12 3.31 -0.73 10.88
C LEU A 12 4.17 -1.64 9.99
N GLY A 13 5.47 -1.76 10.24
CA GLY A 13 6.40 -2.62 9.49
C GLY A 13 7.11 -1.91 8.33
N PHE A 14 7.11 -0.57 8.32
CA PHE A 14 7.96 0.23 7.45
C PHE A 14 9.35 0.44 8.08
N ARG A 15 10.35 0.65 7.24
CA ARG A 15 11.71 1.08 7.60
C ARG A 15 12.09 2.28 6.78
N LEU A 16 12.84 3.20 7.39
CA LEU A 16 13.56 4.21 6.64
C LEU A 16 14.90 3.63 6.15
N GLU A 17 15.14 3.69 4.84
CA GLU A 17 16.44 3.41 4.20
C GLU A 17 16.68 4.50 3.14
N ASP A 18 17.86 5.12 3.14
CA ASP A 18 18.30 6.07 2.11
C ASP A 18 17.29 7.21 1.77
N GLY A 19 16.58 7.74 2.78
CA GLY A 19 15.58 8.80 2.58
C GLY A 19 14.25 8.32 1.97
N ALA A 20 14.05 7.01 1.89
CA ALA A 20 12.81 6.38 1.49
C ALA A 20 12.21 5.53 2.62
N VAL A 21 10.89 5.42 2.63
CA VAL A 21 10.12 4.60 3.55
C VAL A 21 9.71 3.31 2.84
N LYS A 22 10.25 2.19 3.33
CA LYS A 22 10.11 0.86 2.73
C LYS A 22 9.36 -0.10 3.64
N HIS A 23 8.27 -0.68 3.16
CA HIS A 23 7.56 -1.73 3.87
C HIS A 23 8.20 -3.09 3.62
N LEU A 24 8.79 -3.70 4.65
CA LEU A 24 9.58 -4.94 4.52
C LEU A 24 8.79 -6.11 3.93
N LYS A 25 7.53 -6.27 4.36
CA LYS A 25 6.71 -7.43 3.95
C LYS A 25 6.01 -7.28 2.59
N LEU A 26 5.69 -6.05 2.20
CA LEU A 26 4.86 -5.76 1.03
C LEU A 26 5.68 -5.19 -0.12
N GLY A 27 6.94 -4.84 0.10
CA GLY A 27 7.81 -4.23 -0.90
C GLY A 27 7.34 -2.85 -1.34
N ILE A 28 6.58 -2.14 -0.49
CA ILE A 28 6.18 -0.75 -0.76
C ILE A 28 7.40 0.12 -0.56
N VAL A 29 7.73 0.97 -1.51
CA VAL A 29 8.81 1.96 -1.40
C VAL A 29 8.20 3.30 -1.78
N GLU A 30 8.22 4.23 -0.85
CA GLU A 30 7.70 5.58 -1.03
C GLU A 30 8.69 6.59 -0.45
N ARG A 31 8.67 7.84 -0.93
CA ARG A 31 9.57 8.87 -0.41
C ARG A 31 9.14 9.33 0.97
N CYS A 32 10.08 9.72 1.83
CA CYS A 32 9.75 10.27 3.16
C CYS A 32 8.80 11.47 3.06
N GLU A 33 8.95 12.31 2.03
CA GLU A 33 8.08 13.46 1.73
C GLU A 33 6.58 13.11 1.68
N VAL A 34 6.23 11.88 1.30
CA VAL A 34 4.83 11.41 1.22
C VAL A 34 4.24 11.18 2.62
N PHE A 35 5.10 10.96 3.61
CA PHE A 35 4.74 10.73 5.01
C PHE A 35 4.91 11.99 5.88
N GLU A 36 5.31 13.11 5.28
CA GLU A 36 5.48 14.39 5.95
C GLU A 36 4.27 15.30 5.73
N GLY A 37 4.01 16.22 6.65
CA GLY A 37 2.97 17.25 6.49
C GLY A 37 1.57 16.84 6.96
N PHE A 38 1.43 15.72 7.67
CA PHE A 38 0.17 15.36 8.34
C PHE A 38 -0.04 16.23 9.58
N ALA A 39 -1.30 16.60 9.86
CA ALA A 39 -1.62 17.45 11.02
C ALA A 39 -1.52 16.68 12.34
N SER A 40 -1.53 15.34 12.30
CA SER A 40 -1.35 14.48 13.47
C SER A 40 -0.79 13.10 13.11
N LEU A 41 -0.21 12.43 14.11
CA LEU A 41 0.25 11.03 14.00
C LEU A 41 -0.89 10.07 13.63
N ALA A 42 -2.13 10.36 14.06
CA ALA A 42 -3.29 9.54 13.75
C ALA A 42 -3.64 9.58 12.25
N GLU A 43 -3.50 10.74 11.60
CA GLU A 43 -3.70 10.87 10.16
C GLU A 43 -2.63 10.14 9.37
N LEU A 44 -1.36 10.27 9.79
CA LEU A 44 -0.24 9.51 9.21
C LEU A 44 -0.50 8.00 9.32
N GLU A 45 -0.92 7.53 10.48
CA GLU A 45 -1.21 6.11 10.72
C GLU A 45 -2.38 5.63 9.85
N ALA A 46 -3.44 6.43 9.73
CA ALA A 46 -4.59 6.12 8.89
C ALA A 46 -4.20 6.05 7.41
N PHE A 47 -3.38 6.99 6.93
CA PHE A 47 -2.85 7.02 5.58
C PHE A 47 -1.98 5.78 5.27
N ALA A 48 -1.02 5.47 6.15
CA ALA A 48 -0.18 4.29 6.03
C ALA A 48 -1.03 3.01 6.01
N LYS A 49 -2.01 2.86 6.92
CA LYS A 49 -2.96 1.73 6.93
C LYS A 49 -3.78 1.64 5.64
N ALA A 50 -4.22 2.76 5.08
CA ALA A 50 -4.94 2.78 3.81
C ALA A 50 -4.05 2.28 2.66
N MET A 51 -2.78 2.70 2.63
CA MET A 51 -1.79 2.23 1.65
C MET A 51 -1.59 0.71 1.71
N LEU A 52 -1.45 0.16 2.92
CA LEU A 52 -1.36 -1.29 3.14
C LEU A 52 -2.60 -2.02 2.63
N ARG A 53 -3.80 -1.50 2.91
CA ARG A 53 -5.08 -2.08 2.46
C ARG A 53 -5.21 -2.07 0.93
N THR A 54 -4.82 -0.99 0.28
CA THR A 54 -4.88 -0.87 -1.19
C THR A 54 -3.96 -1.87 -1.87
N ARG A 55 -2.73 -2.06 -1.38
CA ARG A 55 -1.80 -3.08 -1.91
C ARG A 55 -2.24 -4.51 -1.58
N CYS A 56 -2.84 -4.74 -0.42
CA CYS A 56 -3.49 -6.01 -0.10
C CYS A 56 -4.68 -6.32 -1.04
N ARG A 57 -5.45 -5.30 -1.44
CA ARG A 57 -6.54 -5.46 -2.42
C ARG A 57 -6.00 -5.74 -3.82
N LEU A 58 -4.97 -5.02 -4.27
CA LEU A 58 -4.34 -5.25 -5.58
C LEU A 58 -3.79 -6.68 -5.74
N ARG A 59 -3.24 -7.28 -4.68
CA ARG A 59 -2.85 -8.71 -4.71
C ARG A 59 -4.05 -9.66 -4.82
N LYS A 60 -5.23 -9.29 -4.30
CA LYS A 60 -6.45 -10.09 -4.44
C LYS A 60 -7.10 -9.93 -5.82
N THR A 61 -7.02 -8.76 -6.45
CA THR A 61 -7.57 -8.55 -7.81
C THR A 61 -6.63 -8.95 -8.93
N ALA A 62 -5.31 -9.02 -8.71
CA ALA A 62 -4.37 -9.55 -9.71
C ALA A 62 -4.51 -11.07 -9.94
N ALA A 63 -5.35 -11.76 -9.16
CA ALA A 63 -5.72 -13.16 -9.37
C ALA A 63 -6.97 -13.36 -10.25
N GLN A 64 -7.41 -12.35 -11.03
CA GLN A 64 -8.37 -12.57 -12.13
C GLN A 64 -8.07 -11.69 -13.35
N PRO A 65 -7.56 -12.31 -14.42
CA PRO A 65 -8.16 -12.13 -15.74
C PRO A 65 -8.39 -13.53 -16.33
N GLY A 66 -9.52 -14.14 -16.04
CA GLY A 66 -9.80 -15.49 -16.53
C GLY A 66 -11.26 -15.84 -16.37
N GLY A 67 -12.07 -15.49 -17.36
CA GLY A 67 -13.42 -16.03 -17.44
C GLY A 67 -14.48 -15.21 -18.17
N GLU A 68 -14.13 -14.28 -19.06
CA GLU A 68 -15.12 -13.84 -20.05
C GLU A 68 -15.25 -14.94 -21.11
N ARG A 69 -15.98 -16.01 -20.78
CA ARG A 69 -16.52 -16.94 -21.77
C ARG A 69 -17.62 -16.20 -22.51
N GLN A 70 -17.23 -15.48 -23.57
CA GLN A 70 -18.15 -15.05 -24.61
C GLN A 70 -18.93 -16.27 -25.09
N THR A 71 -20.23 -16.21 -24.83
CA THR A 71 -21.26 -17.01 -25.48
C THR A 71 -21.18 -16.77 -26.98
N ARG A 72 -20.58 -17.71 -27.72
CA ARG A 72 -20.60 -17.70 -29.17
C ARG A 72 -21.17 -19.01 -29.69
N ASP A 73 -22.46 -18.91 -30.01
CA ASP A 73 -23.06 -19.35 -31.26
C ASP A 73 -22.80 -20.80 -31.69
N LYS A 74 -23.85 -21.62 -31.55
CA LYS A 74 -24.15 -22.63 -32.56
C LYS A 74 -25.59 -22.48 -33.01
N ARG A 75 -25.79 -21.65 -34.04
CA ARG A 75 -26.77 -21.96 -35.10
C ARG A 75 -26.40 -23.32 -35.71
N ARG A 76 -27.29 -24.30 -35.65
CA ARG A 76 -28.05 -24.86 -36.80
C ARG A 76 -28.84 -26.08 -36.38
#